data_AF-A0A7W7YJS4-F1
#
_entry.id   AF-A0A7W7YJS4-F1
#
_cell.length_a   1.000
_cell.length_b   1.000
_cell.length_c   1.000
_cell.angle_alpha   90.00
_cell.angle_beta   90.00
_cell.angle_gamma   90.00
#
_symmetry.space_group_name_H-M   'P 1'
#
loop_
_entity.id
_entity.type
_entity.pdbx_description
1 polymer ?
#
loop_
_entity_poly.entity_id
_entity_poly.type
_entity_poly.pdbx_seq_one_letter_code
_entity_poly.pdbx_strand_id
1 'polypeptide(L)'
;MPLAAYHLLHILGLILVYIGFGALLSNDSAKSAMKWHGTGLVISLVSGFGMLAKMGLFSALPTWVYVKLALWLVLGFLPVLAKRRVVKPSLIIVIAALIGVFMGYLGYTKSL
;
A
#
# COMPACT_ATOMS: atom_id res chain seq x y z
N MET A 1 -7.65 -11.78 16.84
CA MET A 1 -8.39 -10.61 16.33
C MET A 1 -9.41 -11.03 15.29
N PRO A 2 -10.58 -10.37 15.22
CA PRO A 2 -11.60 -10.61 14.20
C PRO A 2 -11.11 -10.17 12.81
N LEU A 3 -11.70 -10.73 11.74
CA LEU A 3 -11.35 -10.40 10.35
C LEU A 3 -11.44 -8.89 10.08
N ALA A 4 -12.49 -8.24 10.61
CA ALA A 4 -12.70 -6.80 10.49
C ALA A 4 -11.52 -5.97 11.03
N ALA A 5 -10.86 -6.42 12.11
CA ALA A 5 -9.71 -5.71 12.66
C ALA A 5 -8.50 -5.73 11.71
N TYR A 6 -8.24 -6.87 11.05
CA TYR A 6 -7.21 -6.94 10.02
C TYR A 6 -7.54 -6.06 8.81
N HIS A 7 -8.80 -6.01 8.40
CA HIS A 7 -9.22 -5.15 7.30
C HIS A 7 -9.03 -3.66 7.64
N LEU A 8 -9.42 -3.25 8.85
CA LEU A 8 -9.24 -1.87 9.32
C LEU A 8 -7.76 -1.48 9.41
N LEU A 9 -6.92 -2.36 9.96
CA LEU A 9 -5.47 -2.14 10.02
C LEU A 9 -4.86 -2.06 8.61
N HIS A 10 -5.34 -2.86 7.67
CA HIS A 10 -4.86 -2.81 6.29
C HIS A 10 -5.16 -1.47 5.62
N ILE A 11 -6.38 -0.98 5.77
CA ILE A 11 -6.80 0.34 5.28
C ILE A 11 -6.01 1.45 5.97
N LEU A 12 -5.83 1.37 7.30
CA LEU A 12 -5.03 2.32 8.06
C LEU A 12 -3.58 2.37 7.53
N GLY A 13 -2.98 1.20 7.28
CA GLY A 13 -1.65 1.09 6.69
C GLY A 13 -1.57 1.79 5.34
N LEU A 14 -2.53 1.57 4.45
CA LEU A 14 -2.59 2.24 3.15
C LEU A 14 -2.76 3.75 3.30
N ILE A 15 -3.62 4.23 4.20
CA ILE A 15 -3.78 5.67 4.47
C ILE A 15 -2.44 6.29 4.87
N LEU A 16 -1.70 5.66 5.78
CA LEU A 16 -0.38 6.13 6.20
C LEU A 16 0.65 6.14 5.06
N VAL A 17 0.59 5.15 4.15
CA VAL A 17 1.42 5.12 2.93
C VAL A 17 1.16 6.37 2.08
N TYR A 18 -0.10 6.69 1.80
CA TYR A 18 -0.47 7.85 0.98
C TYR A 18 -0.20 9.19 1.68
N ILE A 19 -0.47 9.31 2.98
CA ILE A 19 -0.16 10.52 3.77
C ILE A 19 1.34 10.76 3.79
N GLY A 20 2.14 9.73 4.10
CA GLY A 20 3.60 9.84 4.09
C GLY A 20 4.14 10.17 2.71
N PHE A 21 3.51 9.67 1.65
CA PHE A 21 3.86 10.02 0.28
C PHE A 21 3.54 11.48 -0.08
N GLY A 22 2.35 11.97 0.28
CA GLY A 22 1.97 13.37 0.08
C GLY A 22 2.88 14.35 0.84
N ALA A 23 3.17 14.05 2.11
CA ALA A 23 4.09 14.84 2.92
C ALA A 23 5.53 14.85 2.39
N LEU A 24 5.99 13.77 1.74
CA LEU A 24 7.29 13.75 1.09
C LEU A 24 7.35 14.75 -0.08
N LEU A 25 6.24 14.89 -0.82
CA LEU A 25 6.16 15.75 -1.99
C LEU A 25 5.92 17.23 -1.65
N SER A 26 5.38 17.54 -0.47
CA SER A 26 5.22 18.93 0.00
C SER A 26 6.53 19.58 0.46
N ASN A 27 7.65 18.85 0.42
CA ASN A 27 8.98 19.29 0.87
C ASN A 27 9.06 19.61 2.38
N ASP A 28 7.98 19.38 3.13
CA ASP A 28 7.96 19.48 4.58
C ASP A 28 8.44 18.18 5.22
N SER A 29 9.49 18.26 6.04
CA SER A 29 9.88 17.17 6.94
C SER A 29 10.06 15.79 6.27
N ALA A 30 10.73 15.72 5.12
CA ALA A 30 10.91 14.49 4.31
C ALA A 30 11.34 13.23 5.12
N LYS A 31 12.10 13.39 6.20
CA LYS A 31 12.48 12.30 7.12
C LYS A 31 11.29 11.76 7.91
N SER A 32 10.41 12.64 8.40
CA SER A 32 9.18 12.28 9.09
C SER A 32 8.17 11.63 8.12
N ALA A 33 8.02 12.20 6.92
CA ALA A 33 7.18 11.66 5.86
C ALA A 33 7.54 10.20 5.50
N MET A 34 8.84 9.92 5.33
CA MET A 34 9.32 8.55 5.06
C MET A 34 9.09 7.57 6.22
N LYS A 35 9.09 8.04 7.48
CA LYS A 35 8.75 7.18 8.62
C LYS A 35 7.30 6.73 8.53
N TRP A 36 6.38 7.66 8.32
CA TRP A 36 4.95 7.35 8.20
C TRP A 36 4.65 6.46 6.99
N HIS A 37 5.30 6.73 5.86
CA HIS A 37 5.17 5.87 4.68
C HIS A 37 5.66 4.44 4.97
N GLY A 38 6.86 4.28 5.54
CA GLY A 38 7.42 2.98 5.90
C GLY A 38 6.59 2.23 6.94
N THR A 39 6.10 2.92 7.96
CA THR A 39 5.20 2.34 8.96
C THR A 39 3.89 1.87 8.31
N GLY A 40 3.31 2.67 7.41
CA GLY A 40 2.13 2.28 6.65
C GLY A 40 2.34 1.02 5.80
N LEU A 41 3.50 0.89 5.17
CA LEU A 41 3.89 -0.32 4.42
C LEU A 41 3.91 -1.55 5.32
N VAL A 42 4.56 -1.47 6.48
CA VAL A 42 4.63 -2.60 7.42
C VAL A 42 3.23 -2.98 7.94
N ILE A 43 2.44 -1.99 8.37
CA ILE A 43 1.09 -2.24 8.88
C ILE A 43 0.21 -2.89 7.80
N SER A 44 0.21 -2.35 6.57
CA SER A 44 -0.57 -2.92 5.46
C SER A 44 -0.12 -4.34 5.12
N LEU A 45 1.19 -4.63 5.10
CA LEU A 45 1.68 -5.97 4.82
C LEU A 45 1.24 -6.98 5.88
N VAL A 46 1.52 -6.71 7.15
CA VAL A 46 1.23 -7.62 8.26
C VAL A 46 -0.27 -7.88 8.39
N SER A 47 -1.09 -6.83 8.28
CA SER A 47 -2.54 -6.96 8.34
C SER A 47 -3.13 -7.68 7.12
N GLY A 48 -2.55 -7.48 5.93
CA GLY A 48 -2.96 -8.16 4.70
C GLY A 48 -2.71 -9.66 4.78
N PHE A 49 -1.53 -10.08 5.23
CA PHE A 49 -1.25 -11.50 5.47
C PHE A 49 -2.06 -12.06 6.65
N GLY A 50 -2.30 -11.29 7.70
CA GLY A 50 -3.20 -11.69 8.78
C GLY A 50 -4.63 -11.98 8.31
N MET A 51 -5.13 -11.19 7.35
CA MET A 51 -6.42 -11.42 6.70
C MET A 51 -6.40 -12.71 5.86
N LEU A 52 -5.36 -12.95 5.06
CA LEU A 52 -5.21 -14.19 4.28
C LEU A 52 -5.17 -15.44 5.18
N ALA A 53 -4.56 -15.34 6.36
CA ALA A 53 -4.52 -16.42 7.35
C ALA A 53 -5.91 -16.74 7.87
N LYS A 54 -6.69 -15.71 8.18
CA LYS A 54 -8.08 -15.86 8.64
C LYS A 54 -9.02 -16.39 7.57
N MET A 55 -8.74 -16.10 6.30
CA MET A 55 -9.50 -16.64 5.16
C MET A 55 -9.08 -18.07 4.78
N GLY A 56 -8.04 -18.64 5.39
CA GLY A 56 -7.55 -19.99 5.06
C GLY A 56 -6.86 -20.09 3.70
N LEU A 57 -6.43 -18.97 3.11
CA LEU A 57 -5.92 -18.91 1.74
C LEU A 57 -4.41 -19.18 1.62
N PHE A 58 -3.72 -19.53 2.71
CA PHE A 58 -2.27 -19.76 2.68
C PHE A 58 -1.86 -21.04 1.94
N SER A 59 -2.71 -22.06 1.92
CA SER A 59 -2.41 -23.34 1.25
C SER A 59 -2.33 -23.19 -0.27
N ALA A 60 -3.07 -22.22 -0.82
CA ALA A 60 -3.06 -21.91 -2.24
C ALA A 60 -3.38 -20.42 -2.43
N LEU A 61 -2.34 -19.59 -2.43
CA LEU A 61 -2.50 -18.15 -2.62
C LEU A 61 -3.08 -17.87 -4.01
N PRO A 62 -4.24 -17.20 -4.10
CA PRO A 62 -4.82 -16.86 -5.40
C PRO A 62 -3.94 -15.87 -6.18
N THR A 63 -4.01 -15.89 -7.51
CA THR A 63 -3.26 -14.99 -8.40
C THR A 63 -3.41 -13.51 -8.04
N TRP A 64 -4.60 -13.08 -7.58
CA TRP A 64 -4.85 -11.69 -7.19
C TRP A 64 -4.01 -11.22 -5.99
N VAL A 65 -3.60 -12.13 -5.11
CA VAL A 65 -2.72 -11.81 -3.98
C VAL A 65 -1.35 -11.42 -4.48
N TYR A 66 -0.80 -12.19 -5.43
CA TYR A 66 0.49 -11.89 -6.05
C TYR A 66 0.45 -10.56 -6.80
N VAL A 67 -0.63 -10.27 -7.53
CA VAL A 67 -0.81 -8.98 -8.21
C VAL A 67 -0.83 -7.83 -7.21
N LYS A 68 -1.56 -7.96 -6.08
CA LYS A 68 -1.57 -6.95 -5.02
C LYS A 68 -0.20 -6.77 -4.37
N LEU A 69 0.55 -7.84 -4.15
CA LEU A 69 1.91 -7.75 -3.60
C LEU A 69 2.87 -7.05 -4.56
N ALA A 70 2.79 -7.33 -5.87
CA ALA A 70 3.59 -6.63 -6.87
C ALA A 70 3.28 -5.12 -6.88
N LEU A 71 2.00 -4.76 -6.84
CA LEU A 71 1.57 -3.35 -6.79
C LEU A 71 1.98 -2.66 -5.49
N TRP A 72 1.89 -3.36 -4.36
CA TRP A 72 2.36 -2.87 -3.07
C TRP A 72 3.88 -2.61 -3.08
N LEU A 73 4.67 -3.47 -3.71
CA LEU A 73 6.12 -3.25 -3.90
C LEU A 73 6.41 -2.01 -4.74
N VAL A 74 5.64 -1.80 -5.82
CA VAL A 74 5.75 -0.57 -6.62
C VAL A 74 5.43 0.65 -5.76
N LEU A 75 4.35 0.60 -4.97
CA LEU A 75 3.98 1.65 -4.01
C LEU A 75 5.09 1.98 -3.02
N GLY A 76 5.76 0.96 -2.46
CA GLY A 76 6.88 1.16 -1.54
C GLY A 76 8.14 1.71 -2.21
N PHE A 77 8.30 1.52 -3.51
CA PHE A 77 9.47 1.99 -4.27
C PHE A 77 9.31 3.41 -4.84
N LEU A 78 8.07 3.87 -5.09
CA LEU A 78 7.76 5.21 -5.61
C LEU A 78 8.47 6.38 -4.88
N PRO A 79 8.59 6.40 -3.53
CA PRO A 79 9.33 7.45 -2.83
C PRO A 79 10.81 7.52 -3.22
N VAL A 80 11.45 6.38 -3.51
CA VAL A 80 12.86 6.34 -3.90
C VAL A 80 13.06 6.98 -5.27
N LEU A 81 12.15 6.70 -6.22
CA LEU A 81 12.14 7.32 -7.54
C LEU A 81 11.92 8.84 -7.46
N ALA A 82 11.00 9.27 -6.59
CA ALA A 82 10.75 10.69 -6.33
C ALA A 82 12.01 11.39 -5.78
N LYS A 83 12.67 10.77 -4.80
CA LYS A 83 13.86 11.34 -4.15
C LYS A 83 15.08 11.40 -5.08
N ARG A 84 15.21 10.43 -5.98
CA ARG A 84 16.27 10.40 -7.01
C ARG A 84 15.97 11.32 -8.21
N ARG A 85 14.81 11.98 -8.24
CA ARG A 85 14.35 12.86 -9.34
C ARG A 85 14.36 12.19 -10.72
N VAL A 86 14.19 10.87 -10.76
CA VAL A 86 14.16 10.09 -12.01
C VAL A 86 12.85 10.34 -12.76
N VAL A 87 11.77 10.59 -12.02
CA VAL A 87 10.41 10.75 -12.55
C VAL A 87 9.82 12.06 -12.01
N LYS A 88 9.01 12.74 -12.85
CA LYS A 88 8.31 13.98 -12.44
C LYS A 88 7.35 13.69 -11.27
N PRO A 89 7.34 14.50 -10.20
CA PRO A 89 6.46 14.30 -9.04
C PRO A 89 4.99 14.09 -9.39
N SER A 90 4.46 14.86 -10.34
CA SER A 90 3.08 14.74 -10.82
C SER A 90 2.76 13.36 -11.40
N LEU A 91 3.69 12.78 -12.16
CA LEU A 91 3.52 11.45 -12.73
C LEU A 91 3.55 10.36 -11.64
N ILE A 92 4.36 10.54 -10.59
CA ILE A 92 4.43 9.61 -9.46
C ILE A 92 3.10 9.61 -8.68
N ILE A 93 2.45 10.77 -8.51
CA ILE A 93 1.12 10.87 -7.90
C ILE A 93 0.08 10.12 -8.74
N VAL A 94 0.08 10.31 -10.06
CA VAL A 94 -0.85 9.63 -10.97
C VAL A 94 -0.66 8.11 -10.90
N ILE A 95 0.59 7.63 -10.94
CA ILE A 95 0.90 6.20 -10.81
C ILE A 95 0.41 5.66 -9.45
N ALA A 96 0.70 6.36 -8.35
CA ALA A 96 0.26 5.95 -7.02
C ALA A 96 -1.27 5.89 -6.91
N ALA A 97 -1.98 6.88 -7.47
CA ALA A 97 -3.44 6.92 -7.48
C ALA A 97 -4.04 5.77 -8.30
N LEU A 98 -3.52 5.51 -9.50
CA LEU A 98 -3.97 4.39 -10.34
C LEU A 98 -3.74 3.03 -9.66
N ILE A 99 -2.60 2.86 -8.99
CA ILE A 99 -2.32 1.66 -8.19
C ILE A 99 -3.36 1.50 -7.08
N GLY A 100 -3.67 2.58 -6.34
CA GLY A 100 -4.68 2.56 -5.28
C GLY A 100 -6.06 2.14 -5.79
N VAL A 101 -6.52 2.74 -6.88
CA VAL A 101 -7.80 2.40 -7.51
C VAL A 101 -7.82 0.93 -7.94
N PHE A 102 -6.76 0.47 -8.61
CA PHE A 102 -6.69 -0.90 -9.11
C PHE A 102 -6.62 -1.94 -7.97
N MET A 103 -5.90 -1.64 -6.89
CA MET A 103 -5.89 -2.48 -5.68
C MET A 103 -7.26 -2.55 -5.01
N GLY A 104 -7.98 -1.41 -4.95
CA GLY A 104 -9.36 -1.35 -4.45
C GLY A 104 -10.33 -2.17 -5.30
N TYR A 105 -10.24 -2.03 -6.62
CA TYR A 105 -11.02 -2.83 -7.58
C TYR A 105 -10.78 -4.34 -7.42
N LEU A 106 -9.51 -4.77 -7.28
CA LEU A 106 -9.17 -6.16 -7.00
C LEU A 106 -9.62 -6.64 -5.61
N GLY A 107 -9.85 -5.74 -4.66
CA GLY A 107 -10.48 -6.07 -3.37
C GLY A 107 -11.98 -6.33 -3.53
N TYR A 108 -12.67 -5.43 -4.21
CA TYR A 108 -14.12 -5.48 -4.41
C TYR A 108 -14.56 -6.67 -5.26
N THR A 109 -13.85 -6.96 -6.35
CA THR A 109 -14.18 -8.09 -7.25
C THR A 109 -13.94 -9.46 -6.64
N LYS A 110 -13.28 -9.55 -5.49
CA LYS A 110 -13.02 -10.80 -4.76
C LYS A 110 -13.90 -10.98 -3.52
N SER A 111 -14.72 -9.97 -3.17
CA SER A 111 -15.71 -10.06 -2.09
C SER A 111 -17.10 -10.49 -2.57
N LEU A 112 -17.24 -10.83 -3.84
CA LEU A 112 -18.40 -11.48 -4.48
C LEU A 112 -18.00 -12.91 -4.86
#